data_AF-A0A0B6XYJ9-F1
#
_entry.id   AF-A0A0B6XYJ9-F1
#
_cell.length_a   1.000
_cell.length_b   1.000
_cell.length_c   1.000
_cell.angle_alpha   90.00
_cell.angle_beta   90.00
_cell.angle_gamma   90.00
#
_symmetry.space_group_name_H-M   'P 1'
#
loop_
_entity.id
_entity.type
_entity.pdbx_description
1 polymer ?
#
loop_
_entity_poly.entity_id
_entity_poly.type
_entity_poly.pdbx_seq_one_letter_code
_entity_poly.pdbx_strand_id
1 'polypeptide(L)'
;MFFFDRMKAHKQEVEEAEKKESEERKKRHVPSHSLSNDLDETDDVKLWNFVHDGEATSVVLHRTKLEVVCNGEVVKSNINVGPAGTTISFMIANQKAEITSNQSTHPDEEITYTLTVNGHCIPGTRPSYDNDERF
;
A
#
# COMPACT_ATOMS: atom_id res chain seq x y z
N MET A 1 52.87 -2.38 -18.18
CA MET A 1 51.49 -2.68 -18.64
C MET A 1 50.71 -3.15 -17.42
N PHE A 2 50.22 -2.20 -16.61
CA PHE A 2 49.74 -2.42 -15.23
C PHE A 2 48.27 -2.02 -15.07
N PHE A 3 47.37 -2.65 -15.84
CA PHE A 3 45.94 -2.36 -15.78
C PHE A 3 45.06 -3.54 -15.33
N PHE A 4 45.63 -4.74 -15.15
CA PHE A 4 44.85 -5.92 -14.77
C PHE A 4 44.83 -6.24 -13.26
N ASP A 5 45.66 -5.59 -12.44
CA ASP A 5 45.68 -5.85 -10.98
C ASP A 5 44.69 -5.00 -10.15
N ARG A 6 44.04 -4.00 -10.75
CA ARG A 6 43.12 -3.11 -10.04
C ARG A 6 41.64 -3.55 -10.07
N MET A 7 41.33 -4.67 -10.73
CA MET A 7 39.97 -5.20 -10.89
C MET A 7 39.72 -6.54 -10.16
N LYS A 8 40.63 -6.94 -9.25
CA LYS A 8 40.40 -8.10 -8.35
C LYS A 8 40.10 -7.70 -6.89
N ALA A 9 40.26 -6.44 -6.52
CA ALA A 9 40.07 -5.97 -5.14
C ALA A 9 38.63 -5.51 -4.81
N HIS A 10 37.70 -5.48 -5.78
CA HIS A 10 36.32 -4.99 -5.56
C HIS A 10 35.25 -6.10 -5.59
N LYS A 11 35.64 -7.37 -5.51
CA LYS A 11 34.71 -8.52 -5.53
C LYS A 11 34.68 -9.34 -4.24
N GLN A 12 35.30 -8.85 -3.16
CA GLN A 12 35.44 -9.62 -1.92
C GLN A 12 34.81 -8.95 -0.68
N GLU A 13 34.12 -7.81 -0.82
CA GLU A 13 33.50 -7.09 0.33
C GLU A 13 31.96 -7.02 0.29
N VAL A 14 31.30 -7.59 -0.73
CA VAL A 14 29.81 -7.57 -0.80
C VAL A 14 29.18 -8.92 -0.42
N GLU A 15 30.01 -9.95 -0.17
CA GLU A 15 29.56 -11.31 0.19
C GLU A 15 29.76 -11.64 1.68
N GLU A 16 30.19 -10.68 2.50
CA GLU A 16 30.44 -10.85 3.94
C GLU A 16 29.52 -9.98 4.83
N ALA A 17 28.30 -9.70 4.35
CA ALA A 17 27.24 -9.02 5.12
C ALA A 17 25.95 -9.86 5.25
N GLU A 18 25.97 -11.12 4.83
CA GLU A 18 24.97 -12.13 5.18
C GLU A 18 25.64 -13.19 6.09
N LYS A 19 25.00 -13.52 7.22
CA LYS A 19 25.37 -14.57 8.22
C LYS A 19 26.08 -14.17 9.53
N LYS A 20 25.67 -13.09 10.20
CA LYS A 20 25.84 -12.98 11.67
C LYS A 20 24.66 -12.27 12.35
N GLU A 21 23.45 -12.82 12.29
CA GLU A 21 22.42 -12.48 13.28
C GLU A 21 21.38 -13.60 13.46
N SER A 22 21.88 -14.81 13.72
CA SER A 22 21.06 -15.92 14.24
C SER A 22 21.61 -16.35 15.60
N GLU A 23 20.71 -16.38 16.59
CA GLU A 23 20.85 -16.93 17.96
C GLU A 23 21.85 -16.17 18.86
N GLU A 24 21.51 -15.65 20.04
CA GLU A 24 21.01 -16.41 21.20
C GLU A 24 20.75 -15.43 22.39
N ARG A 25 19.80 -15.78 23.28
CA ARG A 25 19.69 -15.40 24.73
C ARG A 25 18.70 -14.32 25.20
N LYS A 26 17.45 -14.78 25.38
CA LYS A 26 16.72 -14.93 26.67
C LYS A 26 16.91 -13.90 27.80
N LYS A 27 15.74 -13.44 28.27
CA LYS A 27 15.36 -12.92 29.61
C LYS A 27 15.73 -11.46 29.93
N ARG A 28 14.73 -10.59 29.84
CA ARG A 28 14.39 -9.64 30.90
C ARG A 28 12.94 -9.16 30.76
N HIS A 29 12.27 -9.14 31.90
CA HIS A 29 10.94 -8.59 32.18
C HIS A 29 10.73 -7.23 31.47
N VAL A 30 9.61 -7.04 30.78
CA VAL A 30 9.17 -5.74 30.24
C VAL A 30 7.74 -5.51 30.72
N PRO A 31 7.43 -4.31 31.25
CA PRO A 31 6.18 -4.05 31.96
C PRO A 31 4.97 -4.20 31.05
N SER A 32 3.91 -4.75 31.61
CA SER A 32 2.54 -4.65 31.13
C SER A 32 2.11 -3.18 31.13
N HIS A 33 2.52 -2.44 30.09
CA HIS A 33 1.77 -1.31 29.62
C HIS A 33 0.80 -1.84 28.58
N SER A 34 -0.43 -2.09 29.05
CA SER A 34 -1.61 -2.14 28.20
C SER A 34 -1.66 -0.83 27.43
N LEU A 35 -1.11 -0.83 26.22
CA LEU A 35 -1.42 0.18 25.22
C LEU A 35 -2.83 -0.14 24.78
N SER A 36 -3.78 0.67 25.27
CA SER A 36 -5.10 0.81 24.71
C SER A 36 -4.94 1.23 23.25
N ASN A 37 -4.91 0.23 22.35
CA ASN A 37 -5.20 0.45 20.95
C ASN A 37 -6.73 0.56 20.84
N ASP A 38 -7.25 1.74 21.17
CA ASP A 38 -8.50 2.24 20.61
C ASP A 38 -8.27 2.48 19.11
N LEU A 39 -8.16 1.39 18.35
CA LEU A 39 -8.02 1.42 16.90
C LEU A 39 -9.42 1.23 16.30
N ASP A 40 -10.03 2.36 15.99
CA ASP A 40 -11.08 2.54 14.97
C ASP A 40 -10.49 2.18 13.57
N GLU A 41 -10.05 0.92 13.40
CA GLU A 41 -9.11 0.49 12.36
C GLU A 41 -9.75 -0.06 11.08
N THR A 42 -11.02 0.22 10.81
CA THR A 42 -11.72 -0.40 9.66
C THR A 42 -12.09 0.57 8.53
N ASP A 43 -12.10 1.88 8.76
CA ASP A 43 -12.51 2.86 7.72
C ASP A 43 -11.36 3.59 7.02
N ASP A 44 -10.10 3.43 7.48
CA ASP A 44 -8.97 4.12 6.86
C ASP A 44 -8.50 3.47 5.54
N VAL A 45 -9.11 2.35 5.12
CA VAL A 45 -8.72 1.66 3.90
C VAL A 45 -9.82 1.68 2.85
N LYS A 46 -9.42 1.70 1.58
CA LYS A 46 -10.33 1.46 0.45
C LYS A 46 -9.77 0.32 -0.39
N LEU A 47 -10.59 -0.70 -0.60
CA LEU A 47 -10.20 -1.93 -1.30
C LEU A 47 -10.99 -2.09 -2.61
N TRP A 48 -10.27 -2.41 -3.68
CA TRP A 48 -10.82 -2.83 -4.97
C TRP A 48 -10.29 -4.21 -5.31
N ASN A 49 -11.21 -5.15 -5.56
CA ASN A 49 -10.88 -6.47 -6.08
C ASN A 49 -11.52 -6.62 -7.46
N PHE A 50 -10.72 -6.97 -8.46
CA PHE A 50 -11.18 -7.11 -9.84
C PHE A 50 -10.28 -8.08 -10.61
N VAL A 51 -10.69 -8.46 -11.81
CA VAL A 51 -9.86 -9.28 -12.70
C VAL A 51 -9.21 -8.36 -13.73
N HIS A 52 -7.89 -8.42 -13.83
CA HIS A 52 -7.08 -7.67 -14.79
C HIS A 52 -6.22 -8.65 -15.58
N ASP A 53 -6.32 -8.62 -16.91
CA ASP A 53 -5.58 -9.52 -17.81
C ASP A 53 -5.74 -11.02 -17.48
N GLY A 54 -6.91 -11.41 -16.97
CA GLY A 54 -7.21 -12.78 -16.55
C GLY A 54 -6.70 -13.15 -15.14
N GLU A 55 -6.00 -12.24 -14.46
CA GLU A 55 -5.50 -12.44 -13.09
C GLU A 55 -6.33 -11.66 -12.06
N ALA A 56 -6.54 -12.27 -10.89
CA ALA A 56 -7.18 -11.58 -9.77
C ALA A 56 -6.24 -10.50 -9.23
N THR A 57 -6.68 -9.25 -9.26
CA THR A 57 -5.94 -8.08 -8.81
C THR A 57 -6.65 -7.44 -7.62
N SER A 58 -5.86 -7.11 -6.60
CA SER A 58 -6.31 -6.43 -5.39
C SER A 58 -5.55 -5.12 -5.24
N VAL A 59 -6.27 -4.02 -5.11
CA VAL A 59 -5.71 -2.68 -4.88
C VAL A 59 -6.27 -2.15 -3.57
N VAL A 60 -5.38 -1.76 -2.66
CA VAL A 60 -5.70 -1.13 -1.38
C VAL A 60 -5.13 0.28 -1.37
N LEU A 61 -5.96 1.25 -1.00
CA LEU A 61 -5.53 2.60 -0.64
C LEU A 61 -5.64 2.76 0.88
N HIS A 62 -4.53 3.11 1.52
CA HIS A 62 -4.53 3.66 2.88
C HIS A 62 -4.81 5.16 2.80
N ARG A 63 -5.98 5.60 3.29
CA ARG A 63 -6.49 6.97 3.11
C ARG A 63 -5.68 7.98 3.90
N THR A 64 -5.26 7.65 5.13
CA THR A 64 -4.41 8.53 5.96
C THR A 64 -3.02 8.74 5.36
N LYS A 65 -2.39 7.68 4.86
CA LYS A 65 -1.02 7.74 4.31
C LYS A 65 -0.96 8.06 2.83
N LEU A 66 -2.09 7.97 2.12
CA LEU A 66 -2.18 7.97 0.66
C LEU A 66 -1.24 6.95 0.00
N GLU A 67 -1.05 5.82 0.67
CA GLU A 67 -0.20 4.72 0.21
C GLU A 67 -1.04 3.69 -0.54
N VAL A 68 -0.52 3.21 -1.67
CA VAL A 68 -1.20 2.23 -2.52
C VAL A 68 -0.47 0.90 -2.42
N VAL A 69 -1.24 -0.16 -2.12
CA VAL A 69 -0.77 -1.53 -2.10
C VAL A 69 -1.48 -2.29 -3.22
N CYS A 70 -0.72 -2.92 -4.11
CA CYS A 70 -1.23 -3.75 -5.19
C CYS A 70 -0.78 -5.19 -4.97
N ASN A 71 -1.72 -6.13 -4.91
CA ASN A 71 -1.46 -7.56 -4.70
C ASN A 71 -0.56 -7.85 -3.48
N GLY A 72 -0.69 -7.05 -2.41
CA GLY A 72 0.09 -7.17 -1.19
C GLY A 72 1.44 -6.44 -1.19
N GLU A 73 1.83 -5.80 -2.28
CA GLU A 73 3.07 -5.03 -2.39
C GLU A 73 2.81 -3.52 -2.48
N VAL A 74 3.58 -2.72 -1.74
CA VAL A 74 3.50 -1.26 -1.83
C VAL A 74 4.05 -0.82 -3.18
N VAL A 75 3.23 -0.11 -3.95
CA VAL A 75 3.61 0.38 -5.28
C VAL A 75 4.06 1.84 -5.22
N LYS A 76 5.03 2.18 -6.07
CA LYS A 76 5.45 3.57 -6.22
C LYS A 76 4.34 4.36 -6.89
N SER A 77 3.81 5.35 -6.18
CA SER A 77 2.78 6.26 -6.68
C SER A 77 3.30 7.69 -6.81
N ASN A 78 2.66 8.46 -7.70
CA ASN A 78 2.82 9.90 -7.81
C ASN A 78 1.51 10.55 -7.34
N ILE A 79 1.61 11.40 -6.33
CA ILE A 79 0.47 12.05 -5.71
C ILE A 79 0.42 13.50 -6.18
N ASN A 80 -0.68 13.88 -6.81
CA ASN A 80 -0.98 15.24 -7.20
C ASN A 80 -2.21 15.72 -6.42
N VAL A 81 -2.02 16.73 -5.57
CA VAL A 81 -3.09 17.34 -4.77
C VAL A 81 -3.52 18.63 -5.44
N GLY A 82 -4.78 18.70 -5.84
CA GLY A 82 -5.37 19.85 -6.51
C GLY A 82 -6.61 20.39 -5.79
N PRO A 83 -7.16 21.52 -6.26
CA PRO A 83 -8.36 22.12 -5.66
C PRO A 83 -9.62 21.26 -5.83
N ALA A 84 -9.63 20.33 -6.79
CA ALA A 84 -10.74 19.40 -7.02
C ALA A 84 -10.61 18.08 -6.23
N GLY A 85 -9.48 17.85 -5.55
CA GLY A 85 -9.18 16.62 -4.84
C GLY A 85 -7.77 16.10 -5.10
N THR A 86 -7.54 14.84 -4.73
CA THR A 86 -6.24 14.17 -4.83
C THR A 86 -6.27 13.15 -5.96
N THR A 87 -5.26 13.17 -6.81
CA THR A 87 -5.02 12.16 -7.84
C THR A 87 -3.75 11.39 -7.52
N ILE A 88 -3.85 10.07 -7.45
CA ILE A 88 -2.75 9.16 -7.17
C ILE A 88 -2.53 8.30 -8.42
N SER A 89 -1.42 8.53 -9.13
CA SER A 89 -1.06 7.76 -10.33
C SER A 89 -0.04 6.68 -10.00
N PHE A 90 -0.26 5.46 -10.48
CA PHE A 90 0.63 4.32 -10.29
C PHE A 90 0.52 3.34 -11.47
N MET A 91 1.36 2.31 -11.47
CA MET A 91 1.35 1.27 -12.49
C MET A 91 0.84 -0.04 -11.89
N ILE A 92 -0.06 -0.71 -12.59
CA ILE A 92 -0.45 -2.09 -12.31
C ILE A 92 0.09 -2.91 -13.49
N ALA A 93 1.09 -3.76 -13.21
CA ALA A 93 1.93 -4.35 -14.24
C ALA A 93 2.47 -3.28 -15.22
N ASN A 94 2.00 -3.26 -16.47
CA ASN A 94 2.39 -2.29 -17.50
C ASN A 94 1.27 -1.30 -17.87
N GLN A 95 0.19 -1.24 -17.09
CA GLN A 95 -0.93 -0.34 -17.35
C GLN A 95 -0.99 0.79 -16.34
N LYS A 96 -1.35 1.97 -16.85
CA LYS A 96 -1.55 3.16 -16.02
C LYS A 96 -2.83 3.02 -15.21
N ALA A 97 -2.72 3.18 -13.90
CA ALA A 97 -3.84 3.24 -12.97
C ALA A 97 -3.83 4.57 -12.22
N GLU A 98 -5.02 5.05 -11.90
CA GLU A 98 -5.23 6.31 -11.21
C GLU A 98 -6.30 6.14 -10.14
N ILE A 99 -6.04 6.64 -8.93
CA ILE A 99 -7.08 6.83 -7.92
C ILE A 99 -7.36 8.32 -7.81
N THR A 100 -8.61 8.69 -7.94
CA THR A 100 -9.07 10.07 -7.77
C THR A 100 -9.97 10.17 -6.55
N SER A 101 -9.74 11.18 -5.71
CA SER A 101 -10.67 11.54 -4.65
C SER A 101 -11.54 12.70 -5.10
N ASN A 102 -12.85 12.56 -4.91
CA ASN A 102 -13.81 13.63 -5.08
C ASN A 102 -14.24 14.08 -3.69
N GLN A 103 -13.94 15.34 -3.36
CA GLN A 103 -14.50 15.97 -2.17
C GLN A 103 -15.96 16.28 -2.46
N SER A 104 -16.86 15.87 -1.57
CA SER A 104 -18.24 16.28 -1.68
C SER A 104 -18.37 17.77 -1.39
N THR A 105 -19.37 18.40 -2.00
CA THR A 105 -19.80 19.76 -1.68
C THR A 105 -20.49 19.85 -0.32
N HIS A 106 -20.89 18.73 0.27
CA HIS A 106 -21.52 18.66 1.58
C HIS A 106 -20.49 18.29 2.66
N PRO A 107 -20.46 19.03 3.79
CA PRO A 107 -19.46 18.81 4.85
C PRO A 107 -19.63 17.46 5.57
N ASP A 108 -20.82 16.85 5.52
CA ASP A 108 -21.12 15.56 6.13
C ASP A 108 -20.94 14.37 5.17
N GLU A 109 -20.58 14.62 3.91
CA GLU A 109 -20.40 13.56 2.92
C GLU A 109 -18.96 13.03 2.90
N GLU A 110 -18.83 11.71 2.91
CA GLU A 110 -17.56 11.01 2.89
C GLU A 110 -16.80 11.27 1.58
N ILE A 111 -15.47 11.42 1.67
CA ILE A 111 -14.60 11.52 0.51
C ILE A 111 -14.72 10.24 -0.32
N THR A 112 -15.16 10.38 -1.57
CA THR A 112 -15.29 9.23 -2.47
C THR A 112 -14.01 9.02 -3.24
N TYR A 113 -13.44 7.81 -3.16
CA TYR A 113 -12.29 7.40 -3.94
C TYR A 113 -12.72 6.51 -5.11
N THR A 114 -12.22 6.83 -6.31
CA THR A 114 -12.50 6.08 -7.55
C THR A 114 -11.20 5.58 -8.14
N LEU A 115 -11.12 4.28 -8.39
CA LEU A 115 -10.00 3.65 -9.10
C LEU A 115 -10.34 3.58 -10.59
N THR A 116 -9.40 4.00 -11.43
CA THR A 116 -9.47 3.93 -12.88
C THR A 116 -8.25 3.19 -13.40
N VAL A 117 -8.43 2.15 -14.20
CA VAL A 117 -7.34 1.39 -14.84
C VAL A 117 -7.50 1.51 -16.35
N ASN A 118 -6.48 2.04 -17.03
CA ASN A 118 -6.51 2.27 -18.48
C ASN A 118 -7.77 3.05 -18.96
N GLY A 119 -8.20 4.05 -18.18
CA GLY A 119 -9.40 4.85 -18.48
C GLY A 119 -10.73 4.20 -18.10
N HIS A 120 -10.74 2.97 -17.58
CA HIS A 120 -11.95 2.28 -17.11
C HIS A 120 -12.10 2.35 -15.60
N CYS A 121 -13.24 2.84 -15.13
CA CYS A 121 -13.55 2.89 -13.70
C CYS A 121 -13.80 1.49 -13.14
N ILE A 122 -13.09 1.15 -12.07
CA ILE A 122 -13.28 -0.07 -11.31
C ILE A 122 -14.24 0.21 -10.16
N PRO A 123 -15.39 -0.48 -10.08
CA PRO A 123 -16.33 -0.27 -8.99
C PRO A 123 -15.67 -0.63 -7.66
N GLY A 124 -15.82 0.26 -6.67
CA GLY A 124 -15.34 0.00 -5.32
C GLY A 124 -16.07 -1.18 -4.70
N THR A 125 -15.35 -2.02 -3.96
CA THR A 125 -16.00 -2.96 -3.06
C THR A 125 -16.70 -2.12 -1.99
N ARG A 126 -18.03 -2.21 -1.92
CA ARG A 126 -18.75 -1.66 -0.76
C ARG A 126 -18.45 -2.58 0.42
N PRO A 127 -18.13 -2.06 1.61
CA PRO A 127 -18.23 -2.87 2.81
C PRO A 127 -19.68 -3.38 2.85
N SER A 128 -19.83 -4.70 2.84
CA SER A 128 -21.12 -5.34 3.06
C SER A 128 -21.50 -5.09 4.50
N TYR A 129 -22.27 -4.03 4.75
CA TYR A 129 -23.01 -3.91 6.00
C TYR A 129 -24.10 -4.98 5.96
N ASP A 130 -23.76 -6.17 6.43
CA ASP A 130 -24.70 -7.25 6.70
C ASP A 130 -25.55 -6.82 7.91
N ASN A 131 -26.48 -5.88 7.69
CA ASN A 131 -27.55 -5.59 8.63
C ASN A 131 -28.65 -6.64 8.42
N ASP A 132 -28.34 -7.89 8.75
CA ASP A 132 -29.31 -8.97 8.91
C ASP A 132 -29.40 -9.37 10.39
N GLU A 133 -29.69 -8.40 11.25
CA GLU A 133 -30.34 -8.67 12.54
C GLU A 133 -31.81 -8.25 12.45
N ARG A 134 -32.57 -9.01 11.65
CA ARG A 134 -34.01 -9.18 11.90
C ARG A 134 -34.16 -10.11 13.11
N PHE A 135 -34.46 -9.58 14.29
CA PHE A 135 -35.27 -10.27 15.30
C PHE A 135 -36.05 -9.27 16.16
#